data_AF-A0AAW8TPK2-F1
#
_entry.id   AF-A0AAW8TPK2-F1
#
_cell.length_a   1.000
_cell.length_b   1.000
_cell.length_c   1.000
_cell.angle_alpha   90.00
_cell.angle_beta   90.00
_cell.angle_gamma   90.00
#
_symmetry.space_group_name_H-M   'P 1'
#
loop_
_entity.id
_entity.type
_entity.pdbx_description
1 polymer ?
#
loop_
_entity_poly.entity_id
_entity_poly.type
_entity_poly.pdbx_seq_one_letter_code
_entity_poly.pdbx_strand_id
1 'polypeptide(L)' 'MKIYKVFVSEEIQDAWDGNWWDEYFGHVVVADDEQEALEIALSKGLMVPENLVTVEEVDSSKKGIVMSDFNAG' A
#
# COMPACT_ATOMS: atom_id res chain seq x y z
N MET A 1 -11.35 1.24 12.96
CA MET A 1 -11.27 0.76 11.57
C MET A 1 -11.32 1.91 10.58
N LYS A 2 -10.24 2.06 9.82
CA LYS A 2 -9.96 3.03 8.77
C LYS A 2 -9.43 2.29 7.54
N ILE A 3 -9.35 2.98 6.40
CA ILE A 3 -8.80 2.42 5.16
C ILE A 3 -7.42 3.03 4.94
N TYR A 4 -6.44 2.20 4.64
CA TYR A 4 -5.05 2.61 4.38
C TYR A 4 -4.60 2.12 3.00
N LYS A 5 -3.77 2.92 2.34
CA LYS A 5 -2.94 2.50 1.22
C LYS A 5 -1.55 2.22 1.73
N VAL A 6 -1.02 1.05 1.43
CA VAL A 6 0.34 0.63 1.76
C VAL A 6 1.06 0.38 0.44
N PHE A 7 1.98 1.26 0.05
CA PHE A 7 2.54 1.27 -1.29
C PHE A 7 3.94 1.90 -1.28
N VAL A 8 4.57 2.02 -2.44
CA VAL A 8 5.83 2.77 -2.58
C VAL A 8 5.57 4.08 -3.33
N SER A 9 5.94 5.21 -2.73
CA SER A 9 5.74 6.54 -3.33
C SER A 9 6.60 6.73 -4.59
N GLU A 10 6.16 7.60 -5.50
CA GLU A 10 6.91 7.90 -6.74
C GLU A 10 8.36 8.34 -6.45
N GLU A 11 8.58 9.10 -5.38
CA GLU A 11 9.92 9.54 -4.96
C GLU A 11 10.84 8.34 -4.63
N ILE A 12 10.30 7.33 -3.96
CA ILE A 12 11.04 6.10 -3.64
C ILE A 12 11.14 5.21 -4.89
N GLN A 13 10.14 5.24 -5.78
CA GLN A 13 10.17 4.54 -7.05
C GLN A 13 11.32 5.01 -7.94
N ASP A 14 11.50 6.32 -8.05
CA ASP A 14 12.60 6.92 -8.82
C ASP A 14 13.98 6.62 -8.20
N ALA A 15 14.04 6.34 -6.90
CA ALA A 15 15.28 6.07 -6.18
C ALA A 15 15.72 4.59 -6.23
N TRP A 16 14.80 3.65 -6.46
CA TRP A 16 15.11 2.22 -6.52
C TRP A 16 14.91 1.70 -7.96
N ASP A 17 16.01 1.18 -8.55
CA ASP A 17 16.11 0.72 -9.94
C ASP A 17 15.38 -0.63 -10.21
N GLY A 18 14.34 -0.93 -9.43
CA GLY A 18 13.55 -2.16 -9.45
C GLY A 18 12.39 -2.13 -10.47
N ASN A 19 11.76 -3.29 -10.71
CA ASN A 19 10.56 -3.38 -11.54
C ASN A 19 9.30 -3.13 -10.69
N TRP A 20 8.75 -1.91 -10.76
CA TRP A 20 7.64 -1.43 -9.92
C TRP A 20 6.25 -1.79 -10.39
N TRP A 21 6.12 -2.22 -11.64
CA TRP A 21 4.84 -2.42 -12.31
C TRP A 21 4.11 -3.70 -11.89
N ASP A 22 4.54 -4.30 -10.78
CA ASP A 22 4.00 -5.56 -10.27
C ASP A 22 2.94 -5.28 -9.18
N GLU A 23 1.91 -6.11 -9.15
CA GLU A 23 0.78 -5.99 -8.22
C GLU A 23 1.18 -6.20 -6.75
N TYR A 24 2.34 -6.81 -6.51
CA TYR A 24 2.91 -7.05 -5.18
C TYR A 24 3.49 -5.81 -4.48
N PHE A 25 3.43 -4.63 -5.10
CA PHE A 25 4.03 -3.38 -4.58
C PHE A 25 3.03 -2.41 -3.93
N GLY A 26 1.74 -2.72 -3.92
CA GLY A 26 0.71 -1.87 -3.32
C GLY A 26 -0.48 -2.66 -2.79
N HIS A 27 -0.97 -2.30 -1.60
CA HIS A 27 -2.10 -2.94 -0.93
C HIS A 27 -3.07 -1.89 -0.39
N VAL A 28 -4.36 -2.21 -0.38
CA VAL A 28 -5.39 -1.46 0.35
C VAL A 28 -5.81 -2.29 1.55
N VAL A 29 -5.70 -1.73 2.74
CA VAL A 29 -5.89 -2.45 4.01
C VAL A 29 -6.92 -1.74 4.88
N VAL A 30 -7.79 -2.50 5.53
CA VAL A 30 -8.67 -2.00 6.58
C VAL A 30 -8.05 -2.37 7.93
N ALA A 31 -7.70 -1.36 8.73
CA ALA A 31 -6.99 -1.52 10.02
C ALA A 31 -7.41 -0.42 11.01
N ASP A 32 -7.04 -0.55 12.28
CA ASP A 32 -7.27 0.45 13.31
C ASP A 32 -6.23 1.58 13.29
N ASP A 33 -4.99 1.27 12.90
CA ASP A 33 -3.89 2.23 12.75
C ASP A 33 -2.92 1.89 11.59
N GLU A 34 -1.94 2.77 11.37
CA GLU A 34 -0.94 2.63 10.29
C GLU A 34 -0.01 1.43 10.48
N GLN A 35 0.31 1.09 11.73
CA GLN A 35 1.23 -0.01 12.03
C GLN A 35 0.55 -1.36 11.75
N GLU A 36 -0.70 -1.51 12.18
CA GLU A 36 -1.49 -2.70 11.85
C GLU A 36 -1.71 -2.83 10.32
N ALA A 37 -1.93 -1.71 9.62
CA ALA A 37 -2.06 -1.72 8.16
C ALA A 37 -0.79 -2.26 7.46
N LEU A 38 0.37 -1.82 7.91
CA LEU A 38 1.68 -2.27 7.41
C LEU A 38 1.91 -3.75 7.70
N GLU A 39 1.66 -4.20 8.93
CA GLU A 39 1.80 -5.60 9.34
C GLU A 39 0.92 -6.52 8.49
N ILE A 40 -0.34 -6.14 8.25
CA ILE A 40 -1.25 -6.87 7.38
C ILE A 40 -0.71 -6.92 5.95
N ALA A 41 -0.30 -5.79 5.36
CA ALA A 41 0.19 -5.74 3.98
C ALA A 41 1.42 -6.64 3.78
N LEU A 42 2.40 -6.58 4.68
CA LEU A 42 3.58 -7.46 4.65
C LEU A 42 3.19 -8.94 4.78
N SER A 43 2.25 -9.26 5.68
CA SER A 43 1.76 -10.64 5.86
C SER A 43 1.01 -11.20 4.63
N LYS A 44 0.48 -10.33 3.78
CA LYS A 44 -0.30 -10.68 2.57
C LYS A 44 0.52 -10.69 1.29
N GLY A 45 1.82 -10.42 1.38
CA GLY A 45 2.74 -10.58 0.26
C GLY A 45 3.20 -9.27 -0.37
N LEU A 46 3.12 -8.14 0.34
CA LEU A 46 3.81 -6.92 -0.08
C LEU A 46 5.31 -7.20 -0.21
N MET A 47 5.83 -7.20 -1.44
CA MET A 47 7.22 -7.53 -1.76
C MET A 47 8.13 -6.30 -1.73
N VAL A 48 8.00 -5.50 -0.67
CA VAL A 48 8.72 -4.23 -0.48
C VAL A 48 9.49 -4.25 0.83
N PRO A 49 10.76 -3.81 0.86
CA PRO A 49 11.45 -3.56 2.11
C PRO A 49 10.68 -2.56 2.97
N GLU A 50 10.41 -2.89 4.23
CA GLU A 50 9.57 -2.09 5.14
C GLU A 50 9.98 -0.61 5.21
N ASN A 51 11.28 -0.33 5.17
CA ASN A 51 11.83 1.03 5.21
C ASN A 51 11.59 1.87 3.95
N LEU A 52 11.05 1.26 2.89
CA LEU A 52 10.69 1.91 1.63
C LEU A 52 9.15 2.01 1.47
N VAL A 53 8.39 1.50 2.44
CA VAL A 53 6.93 1.51 2.40
C VAL A 53 6.38 2.86 2.86
N THR A 54 5.39 3.34 2.12
CA THR A 54 4.57 4.50 2.46
C THR A 54 3.19 4.01 2.88
N VAL A 55 2.70 4.51 4.02
CA VAL A 55 1.35 4.23 4.54
C VAL A 55 0.54 5.52 4.55
N GLU A 56 -0.62 5.51 3.89
CA GLU A 56 -1.50 6.68 3.82
C GLU A 56 -2.94 6.32 4.19
N GLU A 57 -3.54 7.08 5.11
CA GLU A 57 -4.97 6.95 5.42
C GLU A 57 -5.82 7.49 4.26
N VAL A 58 -6.78 6.69 3.82
CA VAL A 58 -7.75 7.08 2.80
C VAL A 58 -8.91 7.81 3.44
N ASP A 59 -9.06 9.08 3.06
CA ASP A 59 -10.23 9.88 3.42
C ASP A 59 -11.48 9.40 2.66
N SER A 60 -12.26 8.54 3.31
CA SER A 60 -13.52 7.99 2.79
C SER A 60 -14.59 9.03 2.42
N SER A 61 -14.44 10.30 2.83
CA SER A 61 -15.36 11.37 2.45
C SER A 61 -15.12 11.92 1.05
N LYS A 62 -13.95 11.66 0.45
CA LYS A 62 -13.61 12.11 -0.91
C LYS A 62 -14.33 11.29 -1.98
N LYS A 63 -14.94 11.97 -2.94
CA LYS A 63 -15.59 11.34 -4.10
C LYS A 63 -14.55 10.89 -5.12
N GLY A 64 -14.82 9.76 -5.80
CA GLY A 64 -14.00 9.27 -6.91
C GLY A 64 -12.88 8.30 -6.51
N ILE A 65 -12.88 7.81 -5.26
CA ILE A 65 -11.96 6.76 -4.84
C ILE A 65 -12.36 5.46 -5.54
N VAL A 66 -11.48 4.96 -6.40
CA VAL A 66 -11.58 3.61 -6.98
C VAL A 66 -10.64 2.71 -6.18
N MET A 67 -11.20 1.79 -5.41
CA MET A 67 -10.45 0.71 -4.76
C MET A 67 -10.42 -0.46 -5.74
N SER A 68 -9.42 -0.49 -6.62
CA SER A 68 -9.14 -1.69 -7.40
C SER A 68 -8.36 -2.64 -6.50
N ASP A 69 -8.82 -3.90 -6.41
CA ASP A 69 -8.02 -4.98 -5.86
C ASP A 69 -6.68 -5.01 -6.63
N PHE A 70 -5.57 -4.96 -5.90
CA PHE A 70 -4.23 -5.35 -6.40
C PHE A 70 -3.97 -6.84 -6.10
N ASN A 71 -5.03 -7.65 -6.14
CA ASN A 71 -4.95 -9.10 -5.93
C ASN A 71 -5.32 -9.81 -7.24
N ALA A 72 -4.33 -10.19 -8.04
CA ALA A 72 -4.42 -11.45 -8.77
C ALA A 72 -3.89 -12.60 -7.88
N GLY A 73 -4.55 -12.86 -6.73
CA GLY A 73 -4.20 -14.01 -5.88
C GLY A 73 -4.66 -13.92 -4.44
#